data_AF-A0A965NKH3-F1
#
_entry.id   AF-A0A965NKH3-F1
#
_cell.length_a   1.000
_cell.length_b   1.000
_cell.length_c   1.000
_cell.angle_alpha   90.00
_cell.angle_beta   90.00
_cell.angle_gamma   90.00
#
_symmetry.space_group_name_H-M   'P 1'
#
loop_
_entity.id
_entity.type
_entity.pdbx_description
1 polymer ?
#
loop_
_entity_poly.entity_id
_entity_poly.type
_entity_poly.pdbx_seq_one_letter_code
_entity_poly.pdbx_strand_id
1 'polypeptide(L)'
;QADGYLVRNHENLKAFAGQRRRGDFSLNVANGLTAEWLMNEQGLEGLTASYDCDTNQLAAMLKSAPPSWFEVTLHQHMPMFHMEHCVFCTFLSSGKDYRDCGRPCEKHRVKLRDRVGAEHILKADAGCRNTLFNSRAQTGAEYAQELLALGVRRFRIEFVDEDASTVKRTLEKYQALLNGEISGSELWSDLKVLNQLGVTRGTLRARL
;
A
#
# COMPACT_ATOMS: atom_id res chain seq x y z
N GLN A 1 -12.07 1.88 22.77
CA GLN A 1 -10.62 2.11 22.69
C GLN A 1 -10.10 1.34 21.47
N ALA A 2 -9.02 1.78 20.82
CA ALA A 2 -8.46 1.06 19.66
C ALA A 2 -7.67 -0.17 20.11
N ASP A 3 -7.70 -1.25 19.33
CA ASP A 3 -6.96 -2.51 19.62
C ASP A 3 -5.45 -2.40 19.35
N GLY A 4 -5.04 -1.38 18.58
CA GLY A 4 -3.65 -1.08 18.25
C GLY A 4 -3.54 0.07 17.26
N TYR A 5 -2.31 0.48 16.99
CA TYR A 5 -1.98 1.62 16.12
C TYR A 5 -1.07 1.20 14.97
N LEU A 6 -1.41 1.66 13.76
CA LEU A 6 -0.52 1.57 12.60
C LEU A 6 0.36 2.83 12.57
N VAL A 7 1.65 2.66 12.81
CA VAL A 7 2.65 3.72 12.91
C VAL A 7 3.22 4.02 11.52
N ARG A 8 3.09 5.27 11.07
CA ARG A 8 3.43 5.67 9.69
C ARG A 8 4.61 6.65 9.60
N ASN A 9 5.15 7.09 10.73
CA ASN A 9 6.32 7.96 10.81
C ASN A 9 7.00 7.84 12.18
N HIS A 10 8.17 8.44 12.33
CA HIS A 10 8.96 8.33 13.55
C HIS A 10 8.29 8.99 14.77
N GLU A 11 7.53 10.07 14.59
CA GLU A 11 6.80 10.72 15.68
C GLU A 11 5.68 9.84 16.24
N ASN A 12 5.05 9.02 15.40
CA ASN A 12 4.08 8.02 15.85
C ASN A 12 4.71 6.96 16.77
N LEU A 13 6.01 6.64 16.62
CA LEU A 13 6.68 5.68 17.51
C LEU A 13 6.68 6.20 18.94
N LYS A 14 6.97 7.49 19.13
CA LYS A 14 6.95 8.17 20.44
C LYS A 14 5.53 8.38 20.95
N ALA A 15 4.65 8.91 20.10
CA ALA A 15 3.28 9.27 20.49
C ALA A 15 2.44 8.07 20.97
N PHE A 16 2.73 6.87 20.43
CA PHE A 16 2.02 5.64 20.79
C PHE A 16 2.92 4.67 21.58
N ALA A 17 4.02 5.14 22.18
CA ALA A 17 4.88 4.30 23.01
C ALA A 17 4.09 3.60 24.13
N GLY A 18 4.40 2.31 24.38
CA GLY A 18 3.66 1.47 25.33
C GLY A 18 2.31 0.93 24.83
N GLN A 19 1.85 1.34 23.65
CA GLN A 19 0.67 0.75 22.99
C GLN A 19 1.07 -0.35 22.01
N ARG A 20 0.10 -1.21 21.68
CA ARG A 20 0.21 -2.19 20.59
C ARG A 20 0.39 -1.47 19.25
N ARG A 21 1.50 -1.69 18.58
CA ARG A 21 1.87 -0.94 17.36
C ARG A 21 2.40 -1.87 16.28
N ARG A 22 2.04 -1.58 15.03
CA ARG A 22 2.67 -2.16 13.83
C ARG A 22 3.25 -1.03 12.99
N GLY A 23 4.40 -1.27 12.38
CA GLY A 23 5.04 -0.33 11.46
C GLY A 23 4.44 -0.44 10.07
N ASP A 24 4.05 0.68 9.46
CA ASP A 24 3.54 0.74 8.10
C ASP A 24 4.67 0.84 7.06
N PHE A 25 4.34 0.64 5.78
CA PHE A 25 5.31 0.68 4.67
C PHE A 25 6.10 2.00 4.62
N SER A 26 5.48 3.08 5.10
CA SER A 26 6.02 4.44 5.16
C SER A 26 7.18 4.63 6.14
N LEU A 27 7.47 3.63 6.98
CA LEU A 27 8.70 3.58 7.76
C LEU A 27 9.92 3.13 6.94
N ASN A 28 9.74 2.81 5.65
CA ASN A 28 10.80 2.46 4.70
C ASN A 28 11.69 1.30 5.18
N VAL A 29 11.08 0.27 5.74
CA VAL A 29 11.79 -0.95 6.16
C VAL A 29 12.25 -1.72 4.93
N ALA A 30 13.53 -1.54 4.57
CA ALA A 30 14.13 -2.09 3.35
C ALA A 30 15.33 -3.02 3.58
N ASN A 31 15.69 -3.28 4.85
CA ASN A 31 16.77 -4.18 5.23
C ASN A 31 16.55 -4.77 6.64
N GLY A 32 17.23 -5.88 6.94
CA GLY A 32 17.14 -6.56 8.24
C GLY A 32 17.54 -5.70 9.44
N LEU A 33 18.58 -4.86 9.32
CA LEU A 33 19.04 -3.99 10.42
C LEU A 33 17.97 -3.00 10.87
N THR A 34 17.26 -2.40 9.91
CA THR A 34 16.15 -1.48 10.20
C THR A 34 14.99 -2.23 10.86
N ALA A 35 14.72 -3.46 10.40
CA ALA A 35 13.69 -4.30 10.97
C ALA A 35 14.01 -4.71 12.42
N GLU A 36 15.25 -5.12 12.69
CA GLU A 36 15.71 -5.46 14.04
C GLU A 36 15.60 -4.27 14.99
N TRP A 37 16.05 -3.09 14.59
CA TRP A 37 15.93 -1.88 15.41
C TRP A 37 14.46 -1.56 15.72
N LEU A 38 13.58 -1.61 14.72
CA LEU A 38 12.15 -1.33 14.93
C LEU A 38 11.45 -2.40 15.79
N MET A 39 11.79 -3.66 15.64
CA MET A 39 11.16 -4.74 16.41
C MET A 39 11.66 -4.76 17.85
N ASN A 40 12.98 -4.66 18.05
CA ASN A 40 13.62 -4.83 19.36
C ASN A 40 13.63 -3.53 20.17
N GLU A 41 14.03 -2.41 19.57
CA GLU A 41 14.19 -1.14 20.30
C GLU A 41 12.89 -0.34 20.38
N GLN A 42 12.03 -0.45 19.36
CA GLN A 42 10.74 0.26 19.34
C GLN A 42 9.57 -0.61 19.78
N GLY A 43 9.75 -1.92 19.97
CA GLY A 43 8.72 -2.84 20.48
C GLY A 43 7.50 -2.94 19.57
N LEU A 44 7.72 -2.99 18.25
CA LEU A 44 6.64 -3.19 17.27
C LEU A 44 6.25 -4.68 17.17
N GLU A 45 4.98 -4.95 16.84
CA GLU A 45 4.44 -6.31 16.68
C GLU A 45 4.57 -6.86 15.24
N GLY A 46 5.14 -6.05 14.35
CA GLY A 46 5.39 -6.38 12.96
C GLY A 46 5.50 -5.14 12.08
N LEU A 47 6.01 -5.37 10.87
CA LEU A 47 6.42 -4.34 9.93
C LEU A 47 5.85 -4.65 8.55
N THR A 48 5.26 -3.66 7.89
CA THR A 48 4.98 -3.75 6.46
C THR A 48 6.26 -3.42 5.70
N ALA A 49 6.64 -4.31 4.78
CA ALA A 49 7.82 -4.10 3.94
C ALA A 49 7.71 -2.79 3.13
N SER A 50 8.85 -2.12 2.91
CA SER A 50 8.89 -0.91 2.09
C SER A 50 8.41 -1.18 0.67
N TYR A 51 7.67 -0.22 0.11
CA TYR A 51 7.28 -0.27 -1.30
C TYR A 51 8.47 0.03 -2.23
N ASP A 52 9.60 0.52 -1.72
CA ASP A 52 10.78 0.75 -2.54
C ASP A 52 11.57 -0.54 -2.85
N CYS A 53 11.32 -1.62 -2.11
CA CYS A 53 11.98 -2.89 -2.34
C CYS A 53 11.45 -3.57 -3.61
N ASP A 54 12.36 -3.94 -4.51
CA ASP A 54 12.07 -4.95 -5.51
C ASP A 54 12.01 -6.36 -4.88
N THR A 55 11.66 -7.36 -5.68
CA THR A 55 11.48 -8.74 -5.21
C THR A 55 12.77 -9.37 -4.68
N ASN A 56 13.93 -9.03 -5.27
CA ASN A 56 15.21 -9.55 -4.82
C ASN A 56 15.62 -8.91 -3.49
N GLN A 57 15.42 -7.60 -3.36
CA GLN A 57 15.66 -6.86 -2.13
C GLN A 57 14.73 -7.33 -1.01
N LEU A 58 13.46 -7.54 -1.31
CA LEU A 58 12.49 -8.11 -0.36
C LEU A 58 12.92 -9.52 0.08
N ALA A 59 13.29 -10.39 -0.86
CA ALA A 59 13.77 -11.73 -0.52
C ALA A 59 15.05 -11.71 0.32
N ALA A 60 15.98 -10.79 0.04
CA ALA A 60 17.18 -10.59 0.84
C ALA A 60 16.86 -10.07 2.25
N MET A 61 15.91 -9.14 2.37
CA MET A 61 15.44 -8.65 3.67
C MET A 61 14.81 -9.79 4.49
N LEU A 62 13.92 -10.59 3.88
CA LEU A 62 13.28 -11.73 4.54
C LEU A 62 14.29 -12.82 4.96
N LYS A 63 15.44 -12.93 4.29
CA LYS A 63 16.52 -13.84 4.69
C LYS A 63 17.41 -13.28 5.79
N SER A 64 17.42 -11.97 6.00
CA SER A 64 18.30 -11.29 6.97
C SER A 64 17.62 -10.94 8.30
N ALA A 65 16.30 -11.12 8.42
CA ALA A 65 15.54 -10.95 9.65
C ALA A 65 14.36 -11.94 9.70
N PRO A 66 13.79 -12.27 10.87
CA PRO A 66 12.67 -13.20 10.99
C PRO A 66 11.50 -12.87 10.03
N PRO A 67 11.17 -13.73 9.05
CA PRO A 67 10.09 -13.49 8.09
C PRO A 67 8.73 -13.24 8.75
N SER A 68 8.51 -13.83 9.92
CA SER A 68 7.30 -13.69 10.73
C SER A 68 7.10 -12.28 11.30
N TRP A 69 8.08 -11.38 11.18
CA TRP A 69 7.95 -9.96 11.50
C TRP A 69 7.28 -9.16 10.38
N PHE A 70 7.31 -9.67 9.14
CA PHE A 70 6.91 -8.89 7.98
C PHE A 70 5.47 -9.13 7.56
N GLU A 71 4.86 -8.07 7.03
CA GLU A 71 3.67 -8.06 6.22
C GLU A 71 4.05 -7.53 4.82
N VAL A 72 3.52 -8.14 3.77
CA VAL A 72 3.80 -7.73 2.38
C VAL A 72 2.50 -7.34 1.68
N THR A 73 2.46 -6.15 1.09
CA THR A 73 1.33 -5.70 0.28
C THR A 73 1.35 -6.40 -1.08
N LEU A 74 0.30 -7.17 -1.39
CA LEU A 74 0.15 -7.85 -2.67
C LEU A 74 -0.75 -7.10 -3.65
N HIS A 75 -1.57 -6.17 -3.18
CA HIS A 75 -2.50 -5.41 -4.01
C HIS A 75 -2.58 -3.97 -3.53
N GLN A 76 -2.44 -3.02 -4.44
CA GLN A 76 -2.60 -1.61 -4.12
C GLN A 76 -2.68 -0.73 -5.36
N HIS A 77 -3.37 0.40 -5.25
CA HIS A 77 -3.18 1.50 -6.19
C HIS A 77 -2.00 2.36 -5.71
N MET A 78 -0.93 2.45 -6.50
CA MET A 78 0.20 3.30 -6.14
C MET A 78 -0.17 4.78 -6.25
N PRO A 79 0.13 5.60 -5.21
CA PRO A 79 0.07 7.05 -5.32
C PRO A 79 0.96 7.54 -6.46
N MET A 80 0.42 8.43 -7.30
CA MET A 80 1.18 9.08 -8.37
C MET A 80 1.68 10.44 -7.92
N PHE A 81 0.79 11.28 -7.40
CA PHE A 81 1.11 12.65 -6.98
C PHE A 81 0.38 13.02 -5.70
N HIS A 82 1.05 13.80 -4.85
CA HIS A 82 0.44 14.51 -3.74
C HIS A 82 0.41 16.01 -4.07
N MET A 83 -0.70 16.67 -3.75
CA MET A 83 -0.96 18.06 -4.08
C MET A 83 -1.47 18.81 -2.85
N GLU A 84 -0.89 19.96 -2.54
CA GLU A 84 -1.46 20.89 -1.55
C GLU A 84 -2.67 21.66 -2.10
N HIS A 85 -2.80 21.74 -3.44
CA HIS A 85 -3.97 22.32 -4.07
C HIS A 85 -5.19 21.39 -3.96
N CYS A 86 -6.25 21.87 -3.30
CA CYS A 86 -7.48 21.10 -3.13
C CYS A 86 -8.44 21.25 -4.31
N VAL A 87 -8.40 20.26 -5.21
CA VAL A 87 -9.29 20.18 -6.38
C VAL A 87 -10.76 20.13 -5.96
N PHE A 88 -11.08 19.40 -4.88
CA PHE A 88 -12.45 19.34 -4.37
C PHE A 88 -12.95 20.72 -3.93
N CYS A 89 -12.15 21.46 -3.16
CA CYS A 89 -12.51 22.81 -2.71
C CYS A 89 -12.69 23.76 -3.90
N THR A 90 -11.73 23.72 -4.84
CA THR A 90 -11.64 24.67 -5.95
C THR A 90 -12.75 24.50 -6.97
N PHE A 91 -13.13 23.25 -7.28
CA PHE A 91 -14.07 22.97 -8.38
C PHE A 91 -15.46 22.51 -7.91
N LEU A 92 -15.61 22.08 -6.66
CA LEU A 92 -16.87 21.52 -6.15
C LEU A 92 -17.42 22.31 -4.95
N SER A 93 -16.92 23.52 -4.71
CA SER A 93 -17.32 24.37 -3.59
C SER A 93 -17.18 25.85 -3.96
N SER A 94 -17.90 26.72 -3.25
CA SER A 94 -17.74 28.17 -3.31
C SER A 94 -16.81 28.73 -2.21
N GLY A 95 -16.37 27.89 -1.27
CA GLY A 95 -15.39 28.22 -0.24
C GLY A 95 -13.97 28.35 -0.78
N LYS A 96 -13.10 29.01 -0.01
CA LYS A 96 -11.72 29.32 -0.39
C LYS A 96 -10.72 28.28 0.12
N ASP A 97 -11.01 27.63 1.24
CA ASP A 97 -10.12 26.62 1.84
C ASP A 97 -10.88 25.60 2.69
N TYR A 98 -10.13 24.76 3.43
CA TYR A 98 -10.71 23.68 4.24
C TYR A 98 -11.67 24.15 5.34
N ARG A 99 -11.63 25.43 5.74
CA ARG A 99 -12.46 26.00 6.80
C ARG A 99 -13.88 26.29 6.34
N ASP A 100 -14.08 26.58 5.06
CA ASP A 100 -15.36 27.03 4.50
C ASP A 100 -15.83 26.23 3.27
N CYS A 101 -15.06 25.25 2.80
CA CYS A 101 -15.43 24.49 1.60
C CYS A 101 -16.60 23.51 1.77
N GLY A 102 -17.05 23.24 3.01
CA GLY A 102 -18.14 22.29 3.27
C GLY A 102 -17.79 20.82 2.99
N ARG A 103 -16.50 20.50 2.83
CA ARG A 103 -15.93 19.15 2.65
C ARG A 103 -16.57 18.32 1.52
N PRO A 104 -16.61 18.80 0.26
CA PRO A 104 -17.12 18.04 -0.87
C PRO A 104 -16.37 16.71 -1.08
N CYS A 105 -15.10 16.63 -0.67
CA CYS A 105 -14.31 15.40 -0.72
C CYS A 105 -14.90 14.22 0.06
N GLU A 106 -15.74 14.44 1.06
CA GLU A 106 -16.38 13.37 1.83
C GLU A 106 -17.64 12.81 1.15
N LYS A 107 -18.22 13.56 0.21
CA LYS A 107 -19.51 13.23 -0.45
C LYS A 107 -19.34 12.80 -1.89
N HIS A 108 -18.30 13.29 -2.55
CA HIS A 108 -18.06 13.07 -3.98
C HIS A 108 -16.93 12.07 -4.21
N ARG A 109 -17.15 11.16 -5.16
CA ARG A 109 -16.11 10.32 -5.76
C ARG A 109 -15.61 11.01 -7.01
N VAL A 110 -14.35 11.43 -7.01
CA VAL A 110 -13.73 12.18 -8.11
C VAL A 110 -12.64 11.36 -8.75
N LYS A 111 -12.65 11.33 -10.08
CA LYS A 111 -11.58 10.78 -10.90
C LYS A 111 -11.06 11.85 -11.85
N LEU A 112 -9.74 11.86 -12.08
CA LEU A 112 -9.12 12.69 -13.11
C LEU A 112 -8.82 11.84 -14.32
N ARG A 113 -9.26 12.29 -15.50
CA ARG A 113 -9.00 11.62 -16.77
C ARG A 113 -7.74 12.18 -17.41
N ASP A 114 -6.80 11.33 -17.78
CA ASP A 114 -5.57 11.73 -18.46
C ASP A 114 -5.77 11.88 -19.99
N ARG A 115 -4.69 12.25 -20.69
CA ARG A 115 -4.70 12.45 -22.15
C ARG A 115 -4.96 11.17 -22.97
N VAL A 116 -4.78 9.99 -22.38
CA VAL A 116 -5.02 8.70 -23.03
C VAL A 116 -6.36 8.08 -22.59
N GLY A 117 -7.15 8.80 -21.80
CA GLY A 117 -8.48 8.40 -21.34
C GLY A 117 -8.48 7.55 -20.08
N ALA A 118 -7.34 7.34 -19.42
CA ALA A 118 -7.29 6.60 -18.17
C ALA A 118 -7.87 7.45 -17.01
N GLU A 119 -8.67 6.83 -16.15
CA GLU A 119 -9.32 7.49 -15.02
C GLU A 119 -8.61 7.18 -13.70
N HIS A 120 -8.07 8.21 -13.08
CA HIS A 120 -7.25 8.13 -11.88
C HIS A 120 -8.04 8.58 -10.65
N ILE A 121 -7.98 7.80 -9.57
CA ILE A 121 -8.76 8.06 -8.35
C ILE A 121 -8.13 9.24 -7.60
N LEU A 122 -8.92 10.24 -7.25
CA LEU A 122 -8.49 11.36 -6.43
C LEU A 122 -9.08 11.24 -5.02
N LYS A 123 -8.23 11.33 -3.99
CA LYS A 123 -8.67 11.34 -2.58
C LYS A 123 -8.06 12.53 -1.84
N ALA A 124 -8.83 13.15 -0.97
CA ALA A 124 -8.31 14.13 -0.02
C ALA A 124 -7.98 13.44 1.31
N ASP A 125 -6.87 13.83 1.93
CA ASP A 125 -6.54 13.46 3.31
C ASP A 125 -7.19 14.41 4.32
N ALA A 126 -7.01 14.14 5.62
CA ALA A 126 -7.55 14.97 6.70
C ALA A 126 -6.97 16.40 6.72
N GLY A 127 -5.81 16.62 6.10
CA GLY A 127 -5.18 17.93 5.91
C GLY A 127 -5.58 18.61 4.61
N CYS A 128 -6.59 18.10 3.89
CA CYS A 128 -7.05 18.59 2.60
C CYS A 128 -6.00 18.53 1.47
N ARG A 129 -4.96 17.71 1.64
CA ARG A 129 -4.02 17.41 0.56
C ARG A 129 -4.62 16.32 -0.32
N ASN A 130 -4.41 16.45 -1.61
CA ASN A 130 -5.01 15.57 -2.60
C ASN A 130 -3.96 14.56 -3.05
N THR A 131 -4.34 13.28 -3.05
CA THR A 131 -3.52 12.21 -3.61
C THR A 131 -4.23 11.67 -4.84
N LEU A 132 -3.53 11.70 -5.97
CA LEU A 132 -3.96 11.05 -7.20
C LEU A 132 -3.33 9.66 -7.27
N PHE A 133 -4.15 8.63 -7.40
CA PHE A 133 -3.73 7.23 -7.47
C PHE A 133 -3.70 6.73 -8.92
N ASN A 134 -2.86 5.73 -9.19
CA ASN A 134 -2.84 5.07 -10.48
C ASN A 134 -4.24 4.54 -10.85
N SER A 135 -4.62 4.61 -12.12
CA SER A 135 -5.92 4.12 -12.61
C SER A 135 -6.06 2.61 -12.49
N ARG A 136 -4.93 1.87 -12.44
CA ARG A 136 -4.90 0.43 -12.25
C ARG A 136 -4.13 0.09 -10.98
N ALA A 137 -4.68 -0.83 -10.18
CA ALA A 137 -3.95 -1.45 -9.09
C ALA A 137 -2.72 -2.21 -9.61
N GLN A 138 -1.71 -2.31 -8.77
CA GLN A 138 -0.57 -3.21 -8.92
C GLN A 138 -0.81 -4.49 -8.13
N THR A 139 -0.23 -5.59 -8.59
CA THR A 139 -0.23 -6.87 -7.89
C THR A 139 1.16 -7.49 -7.81
N GLY A 140 1.45 -8.08 -6.64
CA GLY A 140 2.57 -8.98 -6.40
C GLY A 140 2.18 -10.47 -6.41
N ALA A 141 1.01 -10.82 -6.96
CA ALA A 141 0.43 -12.16 -6.88
C ALA A 141 1.36 -13.29 -7.37
N GLU A 142 2.15 -13.06 -8.42
CA GLU A 142 3.10 -14.07 -8.93
C GLU A 142 4.19 -14.46 -7.92
N TYR A 143 4.48 -13.59 -6.95
CA TYR A 143 5.48 -13.83 -5.91
C TYR A 143 4.87 -14.43 -4.64
N ALA A 144 3.54 -14.57 -4.55
CA ALA A 144 2.86 -14.98 -3.31
C ALA A 144 3.37 -16.33 -2.79
N GLN A 145 3.54 -17.31 -3.68
CA GLN A 145 4.01 -18.65 -3.30
C GLN A 145 5.50 -18.66 -2.88
N GLU A 146 6.34 -17.85 -3.53
CA GLU A 146 7.73 -17.67 -3.12
C GLU A 146 7.82 -17.00 -1.75
N LEU A 147 7.01 -15.97 -1.50
CA LEU A 147 6.95 -15.27 -0.21
C LEU A 147 6.44 -16.19 0.92
N LEU A 148 5.45 -17.05 0.63
CA LEU A 148 5.02 -18.09 1.54
C LEU A 148 6.15 -19.07 1.87
N ALA A 149 6.91 -19.52 0.86
CA ALA A 149 8.07 -20.39 1.04
C ALA A 149 9.19 -19.71 1.86
N LEU A 150 9.37 -18.39 1.71
CA LEU A 150 10.29 -17.57 2.50
C LEU A 150 9.80 -17.30 3.93
N GLY A 151 8.61 -17.76 4.31
CA GLY A 151 8.10 -17.67 5.69
C GLY A 151 7.18 -16.48 5.96
N VAL A 152 6.81 -15.68 4.95
CA VAL A 152 5.80 -14.61 5.11
C VAL A 152 4.44 -15.24 5.37
N ARG A 153 3.71 -14.70 6.34
CA ARG A 153 2.36 -15.18 6.73
C ARG A 153 1.31 -14.07 6.79
N ARG A 154 1.72 -12.81 6.62
CA ARG A 154 0.81 -11.66 6.60
C ARG A 154 0.92 -10.98 5.24
N PHE A 155 -0.21 -10.90 4.57
CA PHE A 155 -0.33 -10.24 3.27
C PHE A 155 -1.39 -9.15 3.36
N ARG A 156 -1.11 -8.00 2.77
CA ARG A 156 -2.02 -6.86 2.76
C ARG A 156 -2.60 -6.65 1.37
N ILE A 157 -3.92 -6.44 1.33
CA ILE A 157 -4.68 -6.06 0.13
C ILE A 157 -5.24 -4.67 0.41
N GLU A 158 -4.75 -3.65 -0.30
CA GLU A 158 -5.16 -2.25 -0.12
C GLU A 158 -6.13 -1.82 -1.22
N PHE A 159 -7.22 -1.17 -0.79
CA PHE A 159 -8.26 -0.60 -1.65
C PHE A 159 -8.32 0.91 -1.41
N VAL A 160 -8.80 1.66 -2.40
CA VAL A 160 -8.93 3.13 -2.34
C VAL A 160 -10.39 3.57 -2.47
N ASP A 161 -11.08 3.14 -3.52
CA ASP A 161 -12.46 3.54 -3.82
C ASP A 161 -13.30 2.46 -4.52
N GLU A 162 -12.83 1.22 -4.54
CA GLU A 162 -13.51 0.08 -5.11
C GLU A 162 -14.86 -0.16 -4.40
N ASP A 163 -15.85 -0.63 -5.15
CA ASP A 163 -17.14 -1.00 -4.60
C ASP A 163 -17.09 -2.35 -3.85
N ALA A 164 -18.11 -2.63 -3.04
CA ALA A 164 -18.16 -3.83 -2.21
C ALA A 164 -18.06 -5.14 -3.01
N SER A 165 -18.61 -5.19 -4.22
CA SER A 165 -18.57 -6.39 -5.06
C SER A 165 -17.17 -6.64 -5.60
N THR A 166 -16.49 -5.57 -6.02
CA THR A 166 -15.10 -5.58 -6.47
C THR A 166 -14.18 -6.00 -5.33
N VAL A 167 -14.33 -5.39 -4.14
CA VAL A 167 -13.57 -5.75 -2.94
C VAL A 167 -13.74 -7.23 -2.61
N LYS A 168 -14.98 -7.73 -2.54
CA LYS A 168 -15.28 -9.12 -2.23
C LYS A 168 -14.62 -10.08 -3.22
N ARG A 169 -14.82 -9.86 -4.53
CA ARG A 169 -14.22 -10.69 -5.59
C ARG A 169 -12.69 -10.68 -5.51
N THR A 170 -12.07 -9.52 -5.29
CA THR A 170 -10.61 -9.41 -5.17
C THR A 170 -10.11 -10.21 -3.98
N LEU A 171 -10.76 -10.10 -2.82
CA LEU A 171 -10.38 -10.87 -1.62
C LEU A 171 -10.52 -12.38 -1.82
N GLU A 172 -11.63 -12.85 -2.42
CA GLU A 172 -11.83 -14.26 -2.75
C GLU A 172 -10.71 -14.80 -3.66
N LYS A 173 -10.26 -14.00 -4.63
CA LYS A 173 -9.16 -14.38 -5.53
C LYS A 173 -7.82 -14.46 -4.81
N TYR A 174 -7.50 -13.50 -3.96
CA TYR A 174 -6.27 -13.57 -3.17
C TYR A 174 -6.29 -14.72 -2.15
N GLN A 175 -7.45 -15.06 -1.59
CA GLN A 175 -7.58 -16.25 -0.74
C GLN A 175 -7.31 -17.53 -1.53
N ALA A 176 -7.95 -17.70 -2.70
CA ALA A 176 -7.68 -18.83 -3.58
C ALA A 176 -6.20 -18.94 -3.98
N LEU A 177 -5.56 -17.79 -4.28
CA LEU A 177 -4.12 -17.74 -4.58
C LEU A 177 -3.28 -18.22 -3.39
N LEU A 178 -3.56 -17.71 -2.18
CA LEU A 178 -2.80 -18.07 -0.97
C LEU A 178 -3.03 -19.53 -0.55
N ASN A 179 -4.20 -20.10 -0.87
CA ASN A 179 -4.49 -21.52 -0.70
C ASN A 179 -3.87 -22.41 -1.77
N GLY A 180 -3.30 -21.84 -2.84
CA GLY A 180 -2.72 -22.59 -3.96
C GLY A 180 -3.77 -23.15 -4.94
N GLU A 181 -5.01 -22.67 -4.87
CA GLU A 181 -6.12 -23.07 -5.75
C GLU A 181 -6.00 -22.44 -7.15
N ILE A 182 -5.39 -21.25 -7.22
CA ILE A 182 -5.07 -20.56 -8.47
C ILE A 182 -3.63 -20.07 -8.45
N SER A 183 -3.07 -19.85 -9.63
CA SER A 183 -1.76 -19.24 -9.83
C SER A 183 -1.83 -17.70 -9.83
N GLY A 184 -0.68 -17.07 -9.59
CA GLY A 184 -0.58 -15.61 -9.64
C GLY A 184 -0.85 -15.03 -11.02
N SER A 185 -0.49 -15.77 -12.08
CA SER A 185 -0.76 -15.39 -13.48
C SER A 185 -2.25 -15.46 -13.83
N GLU A 186 -2.97 -16.46 -13.32
CA GLU A 186 -4.43 -16.54 -13.43
C GLU A 186 -5.12 -15.37 -12.72
N LEU A 187 -4.70 -15.04 -11.49
CA LEU A 187 -5.23 -13.88 -10.76
C LEU A 187 -4.96 -12.57 -11.50
N TRP A 188 -3.73 -12.39 -11.98
CA TRP A 188 -3.32 -11.20 -12.72
C TRP A 188 -4.18 -10.98 -13.98
N SER A 189 -4.37 -12.05 -14.77
CA SER A 189 -5.21 -12.02 -15.98
C SER A 189 -6.66 -11.66 -15.68
N ASP A 190 -7.21 -12.21 -14.59
CA ASP A 190 -8.61 -12.02 -14.20
C ASP A 190 -8.91 -10.60 -13.66
N LEU A 191 -8.02 -10.06 -12.81
CA LEU A 191 -8.21 -8.74 -12.21
C LEU A 191 -7.81 -7.58 -13.13
N LYS A 192 -7.16 -7.84 -14.28
CA LYS A 192 -6.67 -6.81 -15.23
C LYS A 192 -5.82 -5.71 -14.58
N VAL A 193 -5.08 -6.08 -13.54
CA VAL A 193 -4.18 -5.21 -12.77
C VAL A 193 -2.79 -5.15 -13.40
N LEU A 194 -1.94 -4.22 -12.96
CA LEU A 194 -0.53 -4.16 -13.34
C LEU A 194 0.26 -5.20 -12.55
N ASN A 195 1.10 -6.00 -13.21
CA ASN A 195 1.94 -6.98 -12.53
C ASN A 195 3.28 -6.35 -12.09
N GLN A 196 3.35 -5.93 -10.83
CA GLN A 196 4.50 -5.26 -10.24
C GLN A 196 4.42 -5.32 -8.70
N LEU A 197 5.48 -5.80 -8.05
CA LEU A 197 5.70 -5.67 -6.61
C LEU A 197 6.78 -4.59 -6.37
N GLY A 198 6.44 -3.57 -5.58
CA GLY A 198 7.28 -2.40 -5.30
C GLY A 198 7.20 -1.29 -6.36
N VAL A 199 7.78 -0.13 -6.07
CA VAL A 199 7.76 1.10 -6.90
C VAL A 199 8.54 0.90 -8.20
N THR A 200 9.58 0.07 -8.18
CA THR A 200 10.41 -0.22 -9.35
C THR A 200 10.54 -1.72 -9.58
N ARG A 201 10.50 -2.15 -10.85
CA ARG A 201 11.24 -3.36 -11.24
C ARG A 201 12.68 -2.91 -11.29
N GLY A 202 13.51 -3.24 -10.28
CA GLY A 202 14.87 -2.70 -10.10
C GLY A 202 15.55 -2.31 -11.42
N THR A 203 15.86 -1.02 -11.57
CA THR A 203 16.34 -0.43 -12.84
C THR A 203 17.74 -0.87 -13.24
N LEU A 204 18.45 -1.60 -12.37
CA LEU A 204 19.77 -2.18 -12.58
C LEU A 204 19.68 -3.62 -13.10
N ARG A 205 19.17 -3.80 -14.32
CA ARG A 205 19.61 -4.89 -15.21
C ARG A 205 20.45 -4.29 -16.32
N ALA A 206 21.65 -3.82 -15.98
CA ALA A 206 22.70 -3.74 -16.99
C ALA A 206 22.94 -5.17 -17.46
N ARG A 207 22.63 -5.42 -18.73
CA ARG A 207 23.06 -6.65 -19.42
C ARG A 207 24.56 -6.79 -19.19
N LEU A 208 24.97 -7.85 -18.50
CA LEU A 208 26.28 -8.46 -18.69
C LEU A 208 26.09 -9.64 -19.63
#